data_AF-A0A961CVV2-F1
#
_entry.id   AF-A0A961CVV2-F1
#
_cell.length_a   1.000
_cell.length_b   1.000
_cell.length_c   1.000
_cell.angle_alpha   90.00
_cell.angle_beta   90.00
_cell.angle_gamma   90.00
#
_symmetry.space_group_name_H-M   'P 1'
#
loop_
_entity.id
_entity.type
_entity.pdbx_description
1 polymer ?
#
loop_
_entity_poly.entity_id
_entity_poly.type
_entity_poly.pdbx_seq_one_letter_code
_entity_poly.pdbx_strand_id
1 'polypeptide(L)'
;MSDRRDLHAPLGMNDPLQQRLDHMAPVDLDSLDGCARLHTRKDRKYIVDAAVLSEALERVEEEVRVLEIHGNRWFTYRSVYFDTPDYEAYHLAARRRPNRYKVRSRTYVDEGTTVLEVKTRD
;
A
#
# COMPACT_ATOMS: atom_id res chain seq x y z
N MET A 1 -14.73 -20.79 -12.68
CA MET A 1 -14.07 -19.93 -13.70
C MET A 1 -14.76 -18.59 -13.70
N SER A 2 -14.26 -17.64 -12.89
CA SER A 2 -14.61 -16.23 -13.01
C SER A 2 -13.30 -15.52 -13.26
N ASP A 3 -13.23 -14.89 -14.43
CA ASP A 3 -12.16 -14.05 -14.93
C ASP A 3 -11.75 -13.03 -13.86
N ARG A 4 -10.61 -13.31 -13.19
CA ARG A 4 -9.97 -12.36 -12.27
C ARG A 4 -9.15 -11.44 -13.15
N ARG A 5 -9.79 -10.38 -13.65
CA ARG A 5 -9.11 -9.23 -14.25
C ARG A 5 -7.83 -8.94 -13.46
N ASP A 6 -6.72 -8.88 -14.17
CA ASP A 6 -5.40 -8.55 -13.65
C ASP A 6 -5.42 -7.12 -13.09
N LEU A 7 -5.94 -6.95 -11.86
CA LEU A 7 -5.98 -5.69 -11.11
C LEU A 7 -4.59 -5.19 -10.66
N HIS A 8 -3.53 -5.87 -11.10
CA HIS A 8 -2.16 -5.66 -10.67
C HIS A 8 -1.18 -5.44 -11.82
N ALA A 9 -1.66 -5.27 -13.05
CA ALA A 9 -0.79 -4.78 -14.11
C ALA A 9 -0.28 -3.38 -13.71
N PRO A 10 1.03 -3.10 -13.80
CA PRO A 10 1.52 -1.73 -13.61
C PRO A 10 0.80 -0.80 -14.57
N LEU A 11 0.58 0.45 -14.14
CA LEU A 11 0.05 1.48 -15.01
C LEU A 11 0.93 1.52 -16.27
N GLY A 12 0.31 1.53 -17.45
CA GLY A 12 1.08 1.51 -18.70
C GLY A 12 2.05 2.70 -18.76
N MET A 13 3.17 2.57 -19.47
CA MET A 13 4.23 3.60 -19.59
C MET A 13 3.74 5.00 -20.05
N ASN A 14 2.49 5.14 -20.50
CA ASN A 14 1.86 6.40 -20.90
C ASN A 14 0.86 6.95 -19.86
N ASP A 15 0.83 6.42 -18.64
CA ASP A 15 -0.02 6.93 -17.57
C ASP A 15 0.54 8.26 -17.01
N PRO A 16 -0.25 9.34 -16.95
CA PRO A 16 0.19 10.61 -16.37
C PRO A 16 0.75 10.48 -14.95
N LEU A 17 0.22 9.55 -14.16
CA LEU A 17 0.74 9.27 -12.81
C LEU A 17 2.12 8.63 -12.86
N GLN A 18 2.37 7.71 -13.80
CA GLN A 18 3.70 7.12 -14.01
C GLN A 18 4.73 8.21 -14.29
N GLN A 19 4.45 9.05 -15.28
CA GLN A 19 5.36 10.13 -15.67
C GLN A 19 5.64 11.08 -14.52
N ARG A 20 4.62 11.45 -13.74
CA ARG A 20 4.80 12.27 -12.54
C ARG A 20 5.73 11.59 -11.53
N LEU A 21 5.50 10.32 -11.22
CA LEU A 21 6.32 9.58 -10.27
C LEU A 21 7.77 9.44 -10.73
N ASP A 22 8.03 9.34 -12.03
CA ASP A 22 9.39 9.23 -12.60
C ASP A 22 10.23 10.49 -12.37
N HIS A 23 9.60 11.67 -12.36
CA HIS A 23 10.27 12.95 -12.13
C HIS A 23 10.55 13.25 -10.65
N MET A 24 9.85 12.62 -9.72
CA MET A 24 10.01 12.86 -8.29
C MET A 24 11.32 12.29 -7.74
N ALA A 25 11.89 12.98 -6.74
CA ALA A 25 13.11 12.55 -6.09
C ALA A 25 12.91 11.21 -5.34
N PRO A 26 13.81 10.22 -5.54
CA PRO A 26 13.67 8.92 -4.89
C PRO A 26 14.09 8.96 -3.41
N VAL A 27 13.64 7.97 -2.65
CA VAL A 27 14.12 7.62 -1.32
C VAL A 27 14.14 6.09 -1.19
N ASP A 28 15.22 5.55 -0.63
CA ASP A 28 15.34 4.11 -0.33
C ASP A 28 14.89 3.82 1.12
N LEU A 29 14.82 2.52 1.46
CA LEU A 29 14.42 2.09 2.80
C LEU A 29 15.41 2.53 3.89
N ASP A 30 16.71 2.45 3.62
CA ASP A 30 17.76 2.81 4.58
C ASP A 30 17.68 4.31 4.96
N SER A 31 17.42 5.18 3.97
CA SER A 31 17.21 6.62 4.18
C SER A 31 15.93 6.92 4.94
N LEU A 32 14.87 6.12 4.76
CA LEU A 32 13.62 6.26 5.50
C LEU A 32 13.80 5.89 6.98
N ASP A 33 14.52 4.81 7.27
CA ASP A 33 14.79 4.34 8.63
C ASP A 33 15.61 5.35 9.44
N GLY A 34 16.50 6.11 8.79
CA GLY A 34 17.23 7.23 9.41
C GLY A 34 16.35 8.42 9.82
N CYS A 35 15.12 8.53 9.31
CA CYS A 35 14.23 9.67 9.55
C CYS A 35 13.25 9.42 10.71
N ALA A 36 13.69 9.64 11.95
CA ALA A 36 12.93 9.38 13.18
C ALA A 36 11.53 10.06 13.27
N ARG A 37 11.28 11.14 12.51
CA ARG A 37 9.98 11.83 12.46
C ARG A 37 8.85 10.97 11.86
N LEU A 38 9.16 9.89 11.15
CA LEU A 38 8.16 9.00 10.53
C LEU A 38 7.54 7.98 11.50
N HIS A 39 8.07 7.84 12.72
CA HIS A 39 7.55 6.87 13.69
C HIS A 39 6.18 7.24 14.28
N THR A 40 5.82 8.53 14.32
CA THR A 40 4.47 8.98 14.72
C THR A 40 3.60 9.21 13.50
N ARG A 41 2.92 8.15 13.03
CA ARG A 41 2.11 8.20 11.81
C ARG A 41 0.65 8.56 12.07
N LYS A 42 0.12 9.53 11.31
CA LYS A 42 -1.32 9.74 11.11
C LYS A 42 -1.69 9.27 9.70
N ASP A 43 -2.69 8.40 9.57
CA ASP A 43 -3.14 7.84 8.29
C ASP A 43 -4.49 8.45 7.90
N ARG A 44 -4.58 8.99 6.69
CA ARG A 44 -5.83 9.41 6.02
C ARG A 44 -5.89 8.72 4.66
N LYS A 45 -7.06 8.15 4.33
CA LYS A 45 -7.28 7.38 3.11
C LYS A 45 -8.30 8.07 2.23
N TYR A 46 -7.99 8.14 0.95
CA TYR A 46 -8.81 8.77 -0.08
C TYR A 46 -8.99 7.79 -1.24
N ILE A 47 -10.18 7.79 -1.86
CA ILE A 47 -10.41 7.18 -3.16
C ILE A 47 -10.37 8.35 -4.15
N VAL A 48 -9.47 8.28 -5.12
CA VAL A 48 -9.23 9.35 -6.11
C VAL A 48 -8.94 8.73 -7.46
N ASP A 49 -9.26 9.48 -8.52
CA ASP A 49 -8.82 9.15 -9.87
C ASP A 49 -7.32 9.41 -10.03
N ALA A 50 -6.66 8.66 -10.92
CA ALA A 50 -5.22 8.77 -11.15
C ALA A 50 -4.80 10.19 -11.58
N ALA A 51 -5.62 10.86 -12.40
CA ALA A 51 -5.36 12.25 -12.82
C ALA A 51 -5.36 13.22 -11.63
N VAL A 52 -6.32 13.10 -10.71
CA VAL A 52 -6.40 13.93 -9.50
C VAL A 52 -5.19 13.69 -8.59
N LEU A 53 -4.75 12.43 -8.46
CA LEU A 53 -3.55 12.11 -7.70
C LEU A 53 -2.30 12.73 -8.33
N SER A 54 -2.15 12.64 -9.66
CA SER A 54 -1.03 13.26 -10.39
C SER A 54 -0.95 14.78 -10.15
N GLU A 55 -2.08 15.48 -10.25
CA GLU A 55 -2.16 16.91 -9.96
C GLU A 55 -1.88 17.26 -8.49
N ALA A 56 -2.26 16.39 -7.56
CA ALA A 56 -1.99 16.60 -6.14
C ALA A 56 -0.49 16.43 -5.84
N LEU A 57 0.16 15.43 -6.45
CA LEU A 57 1.60 15.19 -6.30
C LEU A 57 2.45 16.33 -6.87
N GLU A 58 2.06 16.92 -7.99
CA GLU A 58 2.73 18.09 -8.56
C GLU A 58 2.80 19.26 -7.58
N ARG A 59 1.75 19.48 -6.78
CA ARG A 59 1.70 20.60 -5.82
C ARG A 59 2.59 20.40 -4.60
N VAL A 60 3.07 19.18 -4.34
CA VAL A 60 3.88 18.83 -3.18
C VAL A 60 5.23 18.22 -3.57
N GLU A 61 5.61 18.30 -4.84
CA GLU A 61 6.77 17.61 -5.41
C GLU A 61 8.06 17.91 -4.64
N GLU A 62 8.26 19.16 -4.23
CA GLU A 62 9.43 19.61 -3.46
C GLU A 62 9.40 19.16 -1.97
N GLU A 63 8.25 18.72 -1.46
CA GLU A 63 8.05 18.36 -0.05
C GLU A 63 8.07 16.85 0.20
N VAL A 64 7.94 16.03 -0.84
CA VAL A 64 7.83 14.57 -0.73
C VAL A 64 8.80 13.85 -1.66
N ARG A 65 9.08 12.58 -1.34
CA ARG A 65 9.95 11.71 -2.14
C ARG A 65 9.22 10.41 -2.47
N VAL A 66 9.57 9.78 -3.59
CA VAL A 66 9.01 8.50 -4.02
C VAL A 66 9.88 7.34 -3.54
N LEU A 67 9.26 6.30 -2.97
CA LEU A 67 10.01 5.09 -2.59
C LEU A 67 10.51 4.38 -3.85
N GLU A 68 11.81 4.09 -3.88
CA GLU A 68 12.43 3.28 -4.93
C GLU A 68 13.28 2.17 -4.29
N ILE A 69 13.05 0.93 -4.72
CA ILE A 69 13.78 -0.25 -4.23
C ILE A 69 14.23 -1.03 -5.46
N HIS A 70 15.55 -1.24 -5.60
CA HIS A 70 16.15 -1.94 -6.74
C HIS A 70 15.72 -1.36 -8.11
N GLY A 71 15.56 -0.03 -8.20
CA GLY A 71 15.11 0.67 -9.42
C GLY A 71 13.61 0.53 -9.71
N ASN A 72 12.85 -0.11 -8.83
CA ASN A 72 11.41 -0.27 -8.97
C ASN A 72 10.65 0.73 -8.09
N ARG A 73 9.61 1.34 -8.65
CA ARG A 73 8.67 2.25 -7.95
C ARG A 73 7.26 1.68 -7.84
N TRP A 74 7.01 0.52 -8.47
CA TRP A 74 5.72 -0.18 -8.44
C TRP A 74 5.85 -1.52 -7.74
N PHE A 75 5.18 -1.62 -6.61
CA PHE A 75 5.26 -2.81 -5.78
C PHE A 75 3.90 -3.52 -5.78
N THR A 76 3.88 -4.73 -6.32
CA THR A 76 2.67 -5.54 -6.38
C THR A 76 2.56 -6.39 -5.12
N TYR A 77 1.45 -6.21 -4.40
CA TYR A 77 1.15 -7.01 -3.22
C TYR A 77 -0.16 -7.74 -3.39
N ARG A 78 -0.17 -9.02 -3.00
CA ARG A 78 -1.39 -9.80 -2.83
C ARG A 78 -1.60 -10.08 -1.34
N SER A 79 -2.79 -9.79 -0.83
CA SER A 79 -3.15 -10.09 0.56
C SER A 79 -4.34 -11.04 0.62
N VAL A 80 -4.23 -12.12 1.39
CA VAL A 80 -5.33 -13.02 1.72
C VAL A 80 -5.67 -12.86 3.19
N TYR A 81 -6.92 -12.46 3.48
CA TYR A 81 -7.41 -12.35 4.85
C TYR A 81 -8.03 -13.67 5.29
N PHE A 82 -7.68 -14.10 6.49
CA PHE A 82 -8.25 -15.27 7.13
C PHE A 82 -9.35 -14.85 8.09
N ASP A 83 -10.43 -15.63 8.10
CA ASP A 83 -11.55 -15.46 9.03
C ASP A 83 -12.13 -16.84 9.37
N THR A 84 -13.01 -16.89 10.36
CA THR A 84 -13.79 -18.08 10.68
C THR A 84 -14.96 -18.24 9.70
N PRO A 85 -15.59 -19.43 9.61
CA PRO A 85 -16.80 -19.61 8.81
C PRO A 85 -17.93 -18.64 9.19
N ASP A 86 -17.96 -18.17 10.45
CA ASP A 86 -18.94 -17.24 10.99
C ASP A 86 -18.53 -15.76 10.84
N TYR A 87 -17.46 -15.45 10.09
CA TYR A 87 -16.97 -14.09 9.85
C TYR A 87 -16.65 -13.29 11.13
N GLU A 88 -16.06 -13.95 12.12
CA GLU A 88 -15.77 -13.36 13.42
C GLU A 88 -14.92 -12.08 13.31
N ALA A 89 -13.79 -12.14 12.60
CA ALA A 89 -12.87 -11.01 12.48
C ALA A 89 -13.52 -9.84 11.73
N TYR A 90 -14.31 -10.15 10.69
CA TYR A 90 -15.14 -9.17 9.99
C TYR A 90 -16.13 -8.48 10.95
N HIS A 91 -16.88 -9.24 11.73
CA HIS A 91 -17.88 -8.69 12.66
C HIS A 91 -17.25 -7.88 13.80
N LEU A 92 -16.13 -8.33 14.35
CA LEU A 92 -15.35 -7.58 15.36
C LEU A 92 -14.91 -6.23 14.81
N ALA A 93 -14.41 -6.20 13.57
CA ALA A 93 -13.96 -4.97 12.91
C ALA A 93 -15.13 -4.03 12.58
N ALA A 94 -16.20 -4.53 11.97
CA ALA A 94 -17.35 -3.74 11.55
C ALA A 94 -18.07 -3.09 12.75
N ARG A 95 -18.18 -3.83 13.86
CA ARG A 95 -18.86 -3.38 15.09
C ARG A 95 -17.93 -2.62 16.04
N ARG A 96 -16.67 -2.35 15.64
CA ARG A 96 -15.65 -1.65 16.42
C ARG A 96 -15.48 -2.21 17.84
N ARG A 97 -15.56 -3.52 17.99
CA ARG A 97 -15.42 -4.17 19.31
C ARG A 97 -13.98 -4.03 19.83
N PRO A 98 -13.80 -3.97 21.16
CA PRO A 98 -12.48 -4.12 21.79
C PRO A 98 -11.91 -5.51 21.49
N ASN A 99 -10.59 -5.69 21.66
CA ASN A 99 -9.89 -6.96 21.43
C ASN A 99 -10.12 -7.56 20.03
N ARG A 100 -10.04 -6.74 18.99
CA ARG A 100 -10.23 -7.20 17.61
C ARG A 100 -8.91 -7.57 16.96
N TYR A 101 -8.96 -8.50 16.02
CA TYR A 101 -7.79 -8.94 15.28
C TYR A 101 -8.04 -8.98 13.76
N LYS A 102 -6.94 -8.99 13.01
CA LYS A 102 -6.91 -9.32 11.58
C LYS A 102 -5.74 -10.25 11.35
N VAL A 103 -5.97 -11.35 10.66
CA VAL A 103 -4.92 -12.28 10.21
C VAL A 103 -4.86 -12.22 8.69
N ARG A 104 -3.67 -12.04 8.13
CA ARG A 104 -3.48 -12.05 6.68
C ARG A 104 -2.15 -12.66 6.28
N SER A 105 -2.12 -13.32 5.14
CA SER A 105 -0.87 -13.52 4.42
C SER A 105 -0.70 -12.37 3.44
N ARG A 106 0.53 -11.84 3.34
CA ARG A 106 0.91 -10.85 2.34
C ARG A 106 2.06 -11.39 1.53
N THR A 107 1.84 -11.52 0.22
CA THR A 107 2.87 -11.85 -0.76
C THR A 107 3.32 -10.56 -1.43
N TYR A 108 4.60 -10.25 -1.34
CA TYR A 108 5.30 -9.28 -2.16
C TYR A 108 5.62 -9.98 -3.48
N VAL A 109 4.82 -9.72 -4.51
CA VAL A 109 4.81 -10.54 -5.73
C VAL A 109 6.13 -10.42 -6.47
N ASP A 110 6.68 -9.20 -6.54
CA ASP A 110 7.91 -8.92 -7.27
C ASP A 110 9.14 -9.60 -6.63
N GLU A 111 9.11 -9.83 -5.30
CA GLU A 111 10.19 -10.46 -4.54
C GLU A 111 9.93 -11.94 -4.24
N GLY A 112 8.72 -12.44 -4.48
CA GLY A 112 8.28 -13.80 -4.13
C GLY A 112 8.11 -14.04 -2.62
N THR A 113 8.46 -13.08 -1.77
CA THR A 113 8.39 -13.21 -0.30
C THR A 113 6.95 -13.21 0.19
N THR A 114 6.62 -14.14 1.09
CA THR A 114 5.31 -14.19 1.76
C THR A 114 5.47 -14.18 3.26
N VAL A 115 4.72 -13.30 3.93
CA VAL A 115 4.69 -13.17 5.39
C VAL A 115 3.28 -13.38 5.93
N LEU A 116 3.17 -14.01 7.10
CA LEU A 116 1.93 -14.08 7.87
C LEU A 116 1.92 -12.93 8.88
N GLU A 117 0.98 -12.01 8.74
CA GLU A 117 0.81 -10.86 9.61
C GLU A 117 -0.42 -11.05 10.51
N VAL A 118 -0.24 -10.83 11.82
CA VAL A 118 -1.33 -10.76 12.80
C VAL A 118 -1.37 -9.35 13.37
N LYS A 119 -2.51 -8.69 13.23
CA LYS A 119 -2.75 -7.35 13.78
C LYS A 119 -3.81 -7.42 14.86
N THR A 120 -3.44 -7.13 16.10
CA THR A 120 -4.36 -6.99 17.22
C THR A 120 -4.63 -5.52 17.52
N ARG A 121 -5.78 -5.26 18.14
CA ARG A 121 -6.09 -3.98 18.76
C ARG A 121 -6.98 -4.21 19.97
N ASP A 122 -6.46 -3.79 21.10
CA ASP A 122 -7.13 -3.82 22.39
C ASP A 122 -8.21 -2.71 22.46
#